data_AF-A0AAD6TP32-F1
#
_entry.id   AF-A0AAD6TP32-F1
#
_cell.length_a   1.000
_cell.length_b   1.000
_cell.length_c   1.000
_cell.angle_alpha   90.00
_cell.angle_beta   90.00
_cell.angle_gamma   90.00
#
_symmetry.space_group_name_H-M   'P 1'
#
loop_
_entity.id
_entity.type
_entity.pdbx_description
1 polymer ?
#
loop_
_entity_poly.entity_id
_entity_poly.type
_entity_poly.pdbx_seq_one_letter_code
_entity_poly.pdbx_strand_id
1 'polypeptide(L)'
;MTAGFDTYGFPTGYFIVRSVASNRLLDVTGDSIEDGTELALWPEKDTSIVETRRSPDANNQVFFIDTSGALCSRSSGHAIDVEGDCLVLRHRRPISLPFPNYAHPLPKFSYSATTGEISVHFASDPAHRAPSAVPSDAWTKKTYILASVPLRDLGEDEVLEEERGEEAEVDDSPEWGRSVRVLGIVNKSKEEREIVEKARNRRRWQITPLRQTNARTG
;
A
#
# COMPACT_ATOMS: atom_id res chain seq x y z
N MET A 1 -8.39 0.30 31.54
CA MET A 1 -7.13 0.55 30.82
C MET A 1 -7.14 -0.32 29.58
N THR A 2 -7.54 0.23 28.43
CA THR A 2 -7.37 -0.47 27.14
C THR A 2 -5.88 -0.48 26.84
N ALA A 3 -5.26 -1.65 26.74
CA ALA A 3 -3.92 -1.74 26.18
C ALA A 3 -3.98 -1.07 24.79
N GLY A 4 -3.33 0.08 24.64
CA GLY A 4 -3.31 0.79 23.36
C GLY A 4 -2.48 -0.03 22.39
N PHE A 5 -3.13 -0.75 21.49
CA PHE A 5 -2.44 -1.37 20.37
C PHE A 5 -1.96 -0.24 19.44
N ASP A 6 -0.68 -0.26 19.08
CA ASP A 6 -0.12 0.71 18.15
C ASP A 6 -0.63 0.38 16.73
N THR A 7 -1.52 1.23 16.22
CA THR A 7 -2.06 1.12 14.87
C THR A 7 -1.26 1.94 13.86
N TYR A 8 -0.17 2.58 14.28
CA TYR A 8 0.70 3.38 13.41
C TYR A 8 -0.06 4.44 12.61
N GLY A 9 -1.10 5.03 13.21
CA GLY A 9 -1.96 6.05 12.61
C GLY A 9 -3.13 5.52 11.78
N PHE A 10 -3.22 4.21 11.51
CA PHE A 10 -4.41 3.60 10.94
C PHE A 10 -5.55 3.50 11.98
N PRO A 11 -6.83 3.43 11.55
CA PRO A 11 -7.92 3.16 12.47
C PRO A 11 -7.87 1.73 13.01
N THR A 12 -8.42 1.52 14.20
CA THR A 12 -8.64 0.18 14.76
C THR A 12 -9.72 -0.56 13.97
N GLY A 13 -9.59 -1.88 13.86
CA GLY A 13 -10.54 -2.72 13.12
C GLY A 13 -10.26 -2.71 11.62
N TYR A 14 -11.30 -2.95 10.83
CA TYR A 14 -11.19 -3.01 9.38
C TYR A 14 -11.34 -1.63 8.73
N PHE A 15 -10.61 -1.41 7.64
CA PHE A 15 -10.68 -0.18 6.86
C PHE A 15 -10.40 -0.44 5.38
N ILE A 16 -10.79 0.52 4.54
CA ILE A 16 -10.42 0.58 3.12
C ILE A 16 -9.38 1.68 2.90
N VAL A 17 -8.51 1.48 1.91
CA VAL A 17 -7.44 2.42 1.54
C VAL A 17 -7.73 2.95 0.14
N ARG A 18 -8.02 4.25 0.03
CA ARG A 18 -8.39 4.88 -1.25
C ARG A 18 -7.28 5.81 -1.74
N SER A 19 -6.89 5.67 -3.00
CA SER A 19 -5.98 6.59 -3.67
C SER A 19 -6.70 7.91 -3.97
N VAL A 20 -6.13 9.03 -3.52
CA VAL A 20 -6.68 10.37 -3.81
C VAL A 20 -6.55 10.71 -5.29
N ALA A 21 -5.46 10.27 -5.95
CA ALA A 21 -5.23 10.55 -7.37
C ALA A 21 -6.20 9.86 -8.33
N SER A 22 -6.80 8.74 -7.94
CA SER A 22 -7.60 7.91 -8.86
C SER A 22 -8.99 7.53 -8.34
N ASN A 23 -9.29 7.85 -7.08
CA ASN A 23 -10.52 7.45 -6.39
C ASN A 23 -10.73 5.92 -6.30
N ARG A 24 -9.71 5.12 -6.63
CA ARG A 24 -9.71 3.66 -6.59
C ARG A 24 -9.19 3.14 -5.25
N LEU A 25 -9.60 1.93 -4.89
CA LEU A 25 -9.22 1.26 -3.65
C LEU A 25 -8.03 0.33 -3.86
N LEU A 26 -7.18 0.23 -2.84
CA LEU A 26 -6.22 -0.86 -2.73
C LEU A 26 -6.96 -2.19 -2.73
N ASP A 27 -6.50 -3.14 -3.53
CA ASP A 27 -7.19 -4.38 -3.85
C ASP A 27 -6.17 -5.51 -4.01
N VAL A 28 -6.40 -6.65 -3.34
CA VAL A 28 -5.63 -7.87 -3.57
C VAL A 28 -6.12 -8.51 -4.87
N THR A 29 -5.24 -8.54 -5.87
CA THR A 29 -5.59 -8.92 -7.25
C THR A 29 -6.20 -10.32 -7.31
N GLY A 30 -7.38 -10.40 -7.94
CA GLY A 30 -8.09 -11.66 -8.13
C GLY A 30 -8.57 -12.34 -6.85
N ASP A 31 -8.56 -11.64 -5.71
CA ASP A 31 -8.82 -12.23 -4.38
C ASP A 31 -7.94 -13.45 -4.08
N SER A 32 -6.75 -13.48 -4.69
CA SER A 32 -5.80 -14.58 -4.51
C SER A 32 -5.24 -14.57 -3.08
N ILE A 33 -4.95 -15.77 -2.58
CA ILE A 33 -4.36 -16.00 -1.26
C ILE A 33 -2.88 -16.37 -1.34
N GLU A 34 -2.33 -16.49 -2.54
CA GLU A 34 -0.96 -16.96 -2.77
C GLU A 34 0.10 -15.91 -2.42
N ASP A 35 1.26 -16.37 -1.95
CA ASP A 35 2.44 -15.52 -1.73
C ASP A 35 2.85 -14.83 -3.04
N GLY A 36 3.21 -13.55 -2.96
CA GLY A 36 3.62 -12.77 -4.13
C GLY A 36 2.45 -12.20 -4.94
N THR A 37 1.20 -12.46 -4.55
CA THR A 37 0.03 -11.82 -5.18
C THR A 37 0.13 -10.30 -5.04
N GLU A 38 0.22 -9.58 -6.16
CA GLU A 38 0.33 -8.12 -6.18
C GLU A 38 -0.96 -7.44 -5.72
N LEU A 39 -0.80 -6.33 -5.00
CA LEU A 39 -1.89 -5.41 -4.70
C LEU A 39 -1.92 -4.29 -5.74
N ALA A 40 -3.11 -4.01 -6.27
CA ALA A 40 -3.34 -2.99 -7.29
C ALA A 40 -4.43 -2.01 -6.83
N LEU A 41 -4.70 -0.99 -7.65
CA LEU A 41 -5.85 -0.11 -7.49
C LEU A 41 -7.01 -0.56 -8.36
N TRP A 42 -8.14 -0.85 -7.72
CA TRP A 42 -9.35 -1.33 -8.35
C TRP A 42 -10.55 -0.41 -8.06
N PRO A 43 -11.57 -0.33 -8.93
CA PRO A 43 -12.82 0.34 -8.60
C PRO A 43 -13.43 -0.23 -7.30
N GLU A 44 -14.08 0.62 -6.53
CA GLU A 44 -14.75 0.22 -5.30
C GLU A 44 -15.86 -0.79 -5.60
N LYS A 45 -15.74 -2.00 -5.04
CA LYS A 45 -16.71 -3.08 -5.23
C LYS A 45 -17.96 -2.93 -4.36
N ASP A 46 -17.84 -2.26 -3.23
CA ASP A 46 -18.92 -2.09 -2.26
C ASP A 46 -18.75 -0.79 -1.44
N THR A 47 -19.81 0.01 -1.37
CA THR A 47 -19.84 1.33 -0.71
C THR A 47 -20.31 1.30 0.75
N SER A 48 -20.73 0.14 1.26
CA SER A 48 -21.17 -0.01 2.64
C SER A 48 -20.01 0.20 3.61
N ILE A 49 -20.14 1.19 4.49
CA ILE A 49 -19.20 1.43 5.59
C ILE A 49 -19.49 0.55 6.83
N VAL A 50 -20.51 -0.29 6.77
CA VAL A 50 -20.90 -1.20 7.85
C VAL A 50 -20.45 -2.60 7.47
N GLU A 51 -19.53 -3.15 8.25
CA GLU A 51 -18.82 -4.41 7.93
C GLU A 51 -19.80 -5.55 7.65
N THR A 52 -20.81 -5.72 8.51
CA THR A 52 -21.82 -6.80 8.43
C THR A 52 -22.75 -6.69 7.22
N ARG A 53 -22.70 -5.57 6.49
CA ARG A 53 -23.53 -5.30 5.30
C ARG A 53 -22.75 -5.31 4.00
N ARG A 54 -21.42 -5.43 4.06
CA ARG A 54 -20.58 -5.51 2.87
C ARG A 54 -20.73 -6.89 2.21
N SER A 55 -20.68 -6.91 0.89
CA SER A 55 -20.53 -8.13 0.11
C SER A 55 -19.20 -8.81 0.44
N PRO A 56 -19.19 -10.13 0.69
CA PRO A 56 -17.96 -10.90 0.84
C PRO A 56 -16.99 -10.76 -0.35
N ASP A 57 -17.50 -10.56 -1.57
CA ASP A 57 -16.68 -10.42 -2.77
C ASP A 57 -15.84 -9.13 -2.81
N ALA A 58 -16.13 -8.19 -1.89
CA ALA A 58 -15.37 -6.94 -1.71
C ALA A 58 -14.33 -7.02 -0.58
N ASN A 59 -14.12 -8.20 0.02
CA ASN A 59 -13.21 -8.37 1.15
C ASN A 59 -11.74 -8.19 0.79
N ASN A 60 -11.40 -8.42 -0.48
CA ASN A 60 -10.05 -8.21 -1.02
C ASN A 60 -9.65 -6.72 -1.09
N GLN A 61 -10.60 -5.79 -0.82
CA GLN A 61 -10.37 -4.35 -0.71
C GLN A 61 -10.32 -3.85 0.74
N VAL A 62 -10.37 -4.77 1.72
CA VAL A 62 -10.47 -4.44 3.14
C VAL A 62 -9.22 -4.92 3.86
N PHE A 63 -8.67 -4.06 4.71
CA PHE A 63 -7.42 -4.28 5.43
C PHE A 63 -7.57 -4.00 6.93
N PHE A 64 -6.61 -4.46 7.71
CA PHE A 64 -6.50 -4.18 9.14
C PHE A 64 -5.04 -4.17 9.59
N ILE A 65 -4.78 -3.61 10.78
CA ILE A 65 -3.50 -3.77 11.48
C ILE A 65 -3.65 -4.91 12.50
N ASP A 66 -2.77 -5.91 12.41
CA ASP A 66 -2.79 -7.03 13.34
C ASP A 66 -2.07 -6.74 14.66
N THR A 67 -2.06 -7.70 15.59
CA THR A 67 -1.43 -7.54 16.92
C THR A 67 0.09 -7.37 16.88
N SER A 68 0.74 -7.72 15.78
CA SER A 68 2.17 -7.48 15.59
C SER A 68 2.48 -6.12 14.96
N GLY A 69 1.45 -5.43 14.47
CA GLY A 69 1.58 -4.14 13.80
C GLY A 69 1.76 -4.21 12.28
N ALA A 70 1.51 -5.35 11.63
CA ALA A 70 1.56 -5.39 10.17
C ALA A 70 0.19 -5.06 9.56
N LEU A 71 0.23 -4.50 8.36
CA LEU A 71 -0.93 -4.37 7.51
C LEU A 71 -1.31 -5.74 6.94
N CYS A 72 -2.57 -6.13 7.04
CA CYS A 72 -3.06 -7.43 6.63
C CYS A 72 -4.33 -7.32 5.78
N SER A 73 -4.50 -8.24 4.83
CA SER A 73 -5.72 -8.41 4.05
C SER A 73 -6.80 -9.07 4.90
N ARG A 74 -8.03 -8.53 4.87
CA ARG A 74 -9.19 -9.15 5.54
C ARG A 74 -9.56 -10.49 4.90
N SER A 75 -9.43 -10.61 3.58
CA SER A 75 -9.90 -11.80 2.85
C SER A 75 -9.12 -13.06 3.24
N SER A 76 -7.79 -12.97 3.26
CA SER A 76 -6.90 -14.10 3.57
C SER A 76 -6.33 -14.10 4.98
N GLY A 77 -6.35 -12.94 5.67
CA GLY A 77 -5.63 -12.75 6.93
C GLY A 77 -4.11 -12.65 6.77
N HIS A 78 -3.59 -12.66 5.54
CA HIS A 78 -2.15 -12.60 5.26
C HIS A 78 -1.65 -11.15 5.30
N ALA A 79 -0.36 -11.00 5.60
CA ALA A 79 0.27 -9.71 5.72
C ALA A 79 0.56 -9.11 4.34
N ILE A 80 0.68 -7.79 4.30
CA ILE A 80 1.18 -7.06 3.14
C ILE A 80 2.68 -6.88 3.31
N ASP A 81 3.40 -7.20 2.25
CA ASP A 81 4.85 -7.17 2.14
C ASP A 81 5.27 -6.33 0.92
N VAL A 82 6.56 -6.13 0.75
CA VAL A 82 7.11 -5.43 -0.42
C VAL A 82 8.15 -6.31 -1.09
N GLU A 83 7.94 -6.64 -2.37
CA GLU A 83 8.92 -7.30 -3.22
C GLU A 83 9.37 -6.34 -4.32
N GLY A 84 10.67 -6.01 -4.33
CA GLY A 84 11.18 -4.94 -5.19
C GLY A 84 10.56 -3.61 -4.78
N ASP A 85 9.63 -3.10 -5.58
CA ASP A 85 8.83 -1.92 -5.32
C ASP A 85 7.32 -2.22 -5.26
N CYS A 86 6.89 -3.47 -5.48
CA CYS A 86 5.49 -3.89 -5.50
C CYS A 86 4.98 -4.25 -4.11
N LEU A 87 3.75 -3.87 -3.81
CA LEU A 87 3.02 -4.45 -2.67
C LEU A 87 2.56 -5.86 -3.01
N VAL A 88 2.87 -6.82 -2.15
CA VAL A 88 2.46 -8.21 -2.34
C VAL A 88 1.85 -8.82 -1.08
N LEU A 89 1.04 -9.85 -1.27
CA LEU A 89 0.53 -10.66 -0.18
C LEU A 89 1.59 -11.64 0.31
N ARG A 90 1.70 -11.82 1.63
CA ARG A 90 2.66 -12.72 2.26
C ARG A 90 2.14 -13.47 3.48
N HIS A 91 2.32 -14.77 3.46
CA HIS A 91 2.18 -15.66 4.61
C HIS A 91 3.30 -15.43 5.62
N ARG A 92 2.92 -15.37 6.89
CA ARG A 92 3.89 -15.38 7.99
C ARG A 92 4.42 -16.79 8.18
N ARG A 93 5.67 -17.01 7.76
CA ARG A 93 6.35 -18.29 7.91
C ARG A 93 7.39 -18.22 9.03
N PRO A 94 7.62 -19.31 9.77
CA PRO A 94 8.74 -19.38 10.69
C PRO A 94 10.06 -19.26 9.92
N ILE A 95 11.05 -18.62 10.54
CA ILE A 95 12.42 -18.58 10.01
C ILE A 95 12.92 -20.03 9.93
N SER A 96 13.38 -20.46 8.76
CA SER A 96 13.90 -21.80 8.51
C SER A 96 15.19 -21.73 7.68
N LEU A 97 16.00 -22.78 7.75
CA LEU A 97 17.23 -22.93 6.98
C LEU A 97 16.99 -23.84 5.75
N PRO A 98 17.69 -23.60 4.63
CA PRO A 98 18.70 -22.55 4.40
C PRO A 98 18.08 -21.16 4.19
N PHE A 99 18.81 -20.13 4.63
CA PHE A 99 18.44 -18.72 4.46
C PHE A 99 19.29 -18.10 3.31
N PRO A 100 18.75 -17.19 2.48
CA PRO A 100 17.42 -16.58 2.56
C PRO A 100 16.28 -17.50 2.10
N ASN A 101 15.22 -17.55 2.91
CA ASN A 101 13.92 -18.13 2.55
C ASN A 101 12.86 -17.00 2.57
N TYR A 102 11.61 -17.29 2.19
CA TYR A 102 10.50 -16.33 2.22
C TYR A 102 10.05 -15.91 3.64
N ALA A 103 10.82 -16.23 4.69
CA ALA A 103 10.56 -15.80 6.06
C ALA A 103 11.51 -14.64 6.41
N HIS A 104 11.17 -13.44 5.94
CA HIS A 104 11.86 -12.20 6.31
C HIS A 104 11.00 -11.32 7.24
N PRO A 105 11.61 -10.39 7.98
CA PRO A 105 10.88 -9.40 8.76
C PRO A 105 9.97 -8.57 7.85
N LEU A 106 8.66 -8.61 8.10
CA LEU A 106 7.68 -7.85 7.33
C LEU A 106 7.88 -6.34 7.53
N PRO A 107 7.63 -5.53 6.48
CA PRO A 107 7.65 -4.08 6.61
C PRO A 107 6.53 -3.59 7.53
N LYS A 108 6.79 -2.49 8.23
CA LYS A 108 5.77 -1.77 8.99
C LYS A 108 5.22 -0.62 8.19
N PHE A 109 3.90 -0.48 8.16
CA PHE A 109 3.22 0.61 7.49
C PHE A 109 2.74 1.62 8.54
N SER A 110 2.91 2.91 8.26
CA SER A 110 2.38 3.99 9.11
C SER A 110 1.63 5.00 8.27
N TYR A 111 0.47 5.43 8.73
CA TYR A 111 -0.37 6.43 8.07
C TYR A 111 -0.36 7.76 8.81
N SER A 112 -0.22 8.85 8.08
CA SER A 112 -0.38 10.21 8.61
C SER A 112 -1.69 10.80 8.10
N ALA A 113 -2.68 10.97 8.98
CA ALA A 113 -3.95 11.61 8.61
C ALA A 113 -3.79 13.09 8.21
N THR A 114 -2.71 13.74 8.66
CA THR A 114 -2.42 15.14 8.31
C THR A 114 -1.93 15.28 6.87
N THR A 115 -1.02 14.41 6.43
CA THR A 115 -0.46 14.48 5.07
C THR A 115 -1.25 13.61 4.08
N GLY A 116 -1.94 12.58 4.59
CA GLY A 116 -2.54 11.52 3.79
C GLY A 116 -1.52 10.50 3.30
N GLU A 117 -0.27 10.53 3.76
CA GLU A 117 0.76 9.62 3.26
C GLU A 117 0.81 8.31 4.05
N ILE A 118 1.12 7.23 3.36
CA ILE A 118 1.50 5.95 3.96
C ILE A 118 3.02 5.79 3.80
N SER A 119 3.74 5.71 4.91
CA SER A 119 5.17 5.43 4.94
C SER A 119 5.42 3.95 5.23
N VAL A 120 6.48 3.41 4.64
CA VAL A 120 6.90 2.01 4.80
C VAL A 120 8.24 1.98 5.52
N HIS A 121 8.35 1.15 6.54
CA HIS A 121 9.56 1.03 7.36
C HIS A 121 10.07 -0.40 7.28
N PHE A 122 11.29 -0.55 6.78
CA PHE A 122 11.94 -1.85 6.63
C PHE A 122 12.85 -2.14 7.82
N ALA A 123 12.80 -3.36 8.33
CA ALA A 123 13.72 -3.84 9.36
C ALA A 123 15.03 -4.40 8.78
N SER A 124 15.03 -4.72 7.48
CA SER A 124 16.18 -5.23 6.72
C SER A 124 16.20 -4.60 5.32
N ASP A 125 17.30 -4.73 4.58
CA ASP A 125 17.40 -4.21 3.21
C ASP A 125 16.24 -4.75 2.34
N PRO A 126 15.35 -3.88 1.82
CA PRO A 126 14.21 -4.28 1.00
C PRO A 126 14.61 -4.87 -0.35
N ALA A 127 15.86 -4.67 -0.79
CA ALA A 127 16.35 -5.28 -2.03
C ALA A 127 16.67 -6.77 -1.89
N HIS A 128 16.52 -7.37 -0.69
CA HIS A 128 16.75 -8.79 -0.40
C HIS A 128 17.99 -9.37 -1.11
N ARG A 129 19.10 -8.63 -1.04
CA ARG A 129 20.30 -8.93 -1.84
C ARG A 129 20.89 -10.29 -1.46
N ALA A 130 21.44 -10.98 -2.45
CA ALA A 130 22.16 -12.24 -2.21
C ALA A 130 23.28 -12.05 -1.17
N PRO A 131 23.61 -13.08 -0.37
CA PRO A 131 24.65 -12.98 0.67
C PRO A 131 26.04 -12.56 0.15
N SER A 132 26.29 -12.78 -1.15
CA SER A 132 27.54 -12.40 -1.84
C SER A 132 27.56 -10.93 -2.28
N ALA A 133 26.44 -10.20 -2.19
CA ALA A 133 26.39 -8.79 -2.53
C ALA A 133 27.03 -7.94 -1.44
N VAL A 134 27.72 -6.87 -1.85
CA VAL A 134 28.32 -5.92 -0.91
C VAL A 134 27.20 -5.31 -0.04
N PRO A 135 27.29 -5.41 1.30
CA PRO A 135 26.33 -4.76 2.20
C PRO A 135 26.30 -3.26 1.92
N SER A 136 25.10 -2.70 1.84
CA SER A 136 24.90 -1.27 1.63
C SER A 136 23.84 -0.75 2.59
N ASP A 137 24.19 0.24 3.39
CA ASP A 137 23.23 0.94 4.26
C ASP A 137 22.53 2.11 3.54
N ALA A 138 22.66 2.21 2.21
CA ALA A 138 22.03 3.28 1.46
C ALA A 138 20.49 3.27 1.58
N TRP A 139 19.89 2.11 1.82
CA TRP A 139 18.45 1.95 2.02
C TRP A 139 17.97 2.64 3.31
N THR A 140 18.77 2.64 4.38
CA THR A 140 18.39 3.26 5.67
C THR A 140 18.31 4.78 5.61
N LYS A 141 18.97 5.38 4.60
CA LYS A 141 18.96 6.83 4.35
C LYS A 141 17.76 7.28 3.53
N LYS A 142 16.89 6.37 3.10
CA LYS A 142 15.69 6.66 2.31
C LYS A 142 14.45 6.64 3.19
N THR A 143 13.53 7.55 2.92
CA THR A 143 12.15 7.48 3.39
C THR A 143 11.32 6.77 2.34
N TYR A 144 10.68 5.67 2.70
CA TYR A 144 9.85 4.92 1.76
C TYR A 144 8.40 5.32 1.90
N ILE A 145 7.76 5.68 0.78
CA ILE A 145 6.35 6.10 0.75
C ILE A 145 5.58 5.29 -0.28
N LEU A 146 4.29 5.07 0.00
CA LEU A 146 3.40 4.39 -0.94
C LEU A 146 2.84 5.38 -1.96
N ALA A 147 2.91 5.04 -3.24
CA ALA A 147 2.41 5.86 -4.32
C ALA A 147 1.62 5.04 -5.36
N SER A 148 0.58 5.64 -5.92
CA SER A 148 -0.10 5.13 -7.11
C SER A 148 0.71 5.47 -8.36
N VAL A 149 0.95 4.50 -9.23
CA VAL A 149 1.67 4.70 -10.50
C VAL A 149 0.65 4.78 -11.65
N PRO A 150 0.73 5.80 -12.52
CA PRO A 150 -0.10 5.86 -13.71
C PRO A 150 0.31 4.75 -14.70
N LEU A 151 -0.66 4.18 -15.41
CA LEU A 151 -0.43 3.11 -16.40
C LEU A 151 0.59 3.47 -17.50
N ARG A 152 0.82 4.76 -17.76
CA ARG A 152 1.73 5.24 -18.82
C ARG A 152 3.21 5.25 -18.42
N ASP A 153 3.53 5.06 -17.13
CA ASP A 153 4.92 5.05 -16.62
C ASP A 153 5.62 3.68 -16.73
N LEU A 154 5.02 2.68 -17.40
CA LEU A 154 5.68 1.40 -17.70
C LEU A 154 6.55 1.44 -18.97
N GLY A 155 6.74 2.62 -19.57
CA GLY A 155 7.76 2.85 -20.58
C GLY A 155 9.04 3.34 -19.91
N GLU A 156 10.13 2.60 -20.06
CA GLU A 156 11.49 3.06 -19.76
C GLU A 156 11.76 4.35 -20.53
N ASP A 157 11.57 5.51 -19.89
CA ASP A 157 12.29 6.76 -20.11
C ASP A 157 11.75 7.82 -19.15
N GLU A 158 12.61 8.27 -18.23
CA GLU A 158 12.40 9.45 -17.38
C GLU A 158 12.42 10.70 -18.28
N VAL A 159 11.30 10.98 -18.96
CA VAL A 159 11.07 12.22 -19.69
C VAL A 159 10.34 13.20 -18.78
N LEU A 160 11.03 14.32 -18.52
CA LEU A 160 10.56 15.53 -17.85
C LEU A 160 9.07 15.79 -18.12
N GLU A 161 8.23 15.73 -17.09
CA GLU A 161 6.84 16.21 -17.12
C GLU A 161 6.83 17.76 -17.17
N GLU A 162 7.50 18.37 -18.15
CA GLU A 162 7.26 19.77 -18.55
C GLU A 162 6.40 19.77 -19.83
N GLU A 163 5.23 20.39 -19.73
CA GLU A 163 4.31 20.69 -20.84
C GLU A 163 3.75 19.52 -21.67
N ARG A 164 2.74 18.82 -21.15
CA ARG A 164 1.79 18.13 -22.05
C ARG A 164 0.34 18.29 -21.60
N GLY A 165 -0.46 18.86 -22.50
CA GLY A 165 -1.77 19.47 -22.29
C GLY A 165 -2.83 18.63 -21.58
N GLU A 166 -3.76 19.35 -20.94
CA GLU A 166 -4.93 18.91 -20.17
C GLU A 166 -6.00 18.13 -20.95
N GLU A 167 -5.70 17.60 -22.13
CA GLU A 167 -6.72 16.98 -22.99
C GLU A 167 -6.85 15.47 -22.74
N ALA A 168 -7.97 15.13 -22.10
CA ALA A 168 -8.67 13.84 -22.19
C ALA A 168 -7.85 12.58 -21.82
N GLU A 169 -7.77 12.29 -20.51
CA GLU A 169 -7.66 10.90 -20.06
C GLU A 169 -9.05 10.21 -20.13
N VAL A 170 -9.55 9.96 -21.34
CA VAL A 170 -10.61 8.95 -21.55
C VAL A 170 -9.88 7.63 -21.75
N ASP A 171 -9.84 6.85 -20.68
CA ASP A 171 -9.09 5.58 -20.57
C ASP A 171 -10.03 4.40 -20.85
N ASP A 172 -10.14 4.02 -22.12
CA ASP A 172 -10.93 2.87 -22.61
C ASP A 172 -10.15 1.54 -22.57
N SER A 173 -9.10 1.43 -21.75
CA SER A 173 -8.20 0.27 -21.73
C SER A 173 -8.77 -0.90 -20.88
N PRO A 174 -8.58 -2.17 -21.31
CA PRO A 174 -9.10 -3.33 -20.60
C PRO A 174 -8.41 -3.57 -19.24
N GLU A 175 -9.02 -3.00 -18.20
CA GLU A 175 -9.21 -3.47 -16.82
C GLU A 175 -8.09 -4.17 -16.03
N TRP A 176 -6.80 -4.02 -16.34
CA TRP A 176 -5.77 -4.42 -15.35
C TRP A 176 -5.50 -3.24 -14.41
N GLY A 177 -5.71 -3.46 -13.10
CA GLY A 177 -5.70 -2.41 -12.08
C GLY A 177 -4.43 -1.56 -12.09
N ARG A 178 -4.51 -0.29 -11.62
CA ARG A 178 -3.34 0.59 -11.62
C ARG A 178 -2.33 0.09 -10.58
N SER A 179 -1.05 0.07 -10.94
CA SER A 179 0.02 -0.36 -10.04
C SER A 179 0.16 0.56 -8.83
N VAL A 180 0.45 -0.04 -7.69
CA VAL A 180 0.87 0.66 -6.47
C VAL A 180 2.33 0.29 -6.19
N ARG A 181 3.15 1.29 -5.90
CA ARG A 181 4.59 1.11 -5.69
C ARG A 181 5.08 1.81 -4.43
N VAL A 182 6.17 1.28 -3.88
CA VAL A 182 6.91 1.88 -2.76
C VAL A 182 8.10 2.68 -3.31
N LEU A 183 8.07 4.00 -3.12
CA LEU A 183 9.10 4.92 -3.59
C LEU A 183 10.10 5.24 -2.47
N GLY A 184 11.39 5.03 -2.72
CA GLY A 184 12.46 5.36 -1.77
C GLY A 184 13.04 6.76 -2.01
N ILE A 185 12.71 7.71 -1.14
CA ILE A 185 13.07 9.13 -1.24
C ILE A 185 14.27 9.46 -0.35
N VAL A 186 15.35 10.01 -0.92
CA VAL A 186 16.57 10.36 -0.16
C VAL A 186 16.42 11.68 0.60
N ASN A 187 15.77 12.69 0.01
CA ASN A 187 15.61 14.01 0.62
C ASN A 187 14.16 14.47 0.55
N LYS A 188 13.35 13.94 1.47
CA LYS A 188 11.89 14.17 1.50
C LYS A 188 11.52 15.65 1.54
N SER A 189 12.21 16.46 2.34
CA SER A 189 11.90 17.87 2.50
C SER A 189 12.17 18.71 1.25
N LYS A 190 13.21 18.35 0.48
CA LYS A 190 13.49 18.99 -0.80
C LYS A 190 12.44 18.58 -1.84
N GLU A 191 12.21 17.27 -1.97
CA GLU A 191 11.28 16.73 -2.96
C GLU A 191 9.84 17.23 -2.74
N GLU A 192 9.39 17.34 -1.50
CA GLU A 192 8.05 17.88 -1.16
C GLU A 192 7.85 19.34 -1.60
N ARG A 193 8.92 20.13 -1.75
CA ARG A 193 8.85 21.51 -2.23
C ARG A 193 8.80 21.60 -3.75
N GLU A 194 9.41 20.63 -4.41
CA GLU A 194 9.58 20.60 -5.87
C GLU A 194 8.48 19.77 -6.55
N ILE A 195 7.78 18.91 -5.82
CA ILE A 195 6.74 18.05 -6.37
C ILE A 195 5.46 18.81 -6.75
N VAL A 196 5.02 18.59 -7.99
CA VAL A 196 3.76 19.11 -8.52
C VAL A 196 2.56 18.47 -7.81
N GLU A 197 1.46 19.19 -7.68
CA GLU A 197 0.26 18.74 -6.96
C GLU A 197 -0.31 17.41 -7.48
N LYS A 198 -0.26 17.15 -8.81
CA LYS A 198 -0.66 15.85 -9.39
C LYS A 198 0.18 14.71 -8.81
N ALA A 199 1.50 14.88 -8.75
CA ALA A 199 2.42 13.91 -8.19
C ALA A 199 2.29 13.79 -6.66
N ARG A 200 1.94 14.87 -5.95
CA ARG A 200 1.58 14.84 -4.53
C ARG A 200 0.34 13.99 -4.28
N ASN A 201 -0.71 14.17 -5.07
CA ASN A 201 -1.94 13.39 -4.93
C ASN A 201 -1.75 11.89 -5.21
N ARG A 202 -0.76 11.51 -6.03
CA ARG A 202 -0.37 10.10 -6.22
C ARG A 202 0.18 9.44 -4.95
N ARG A 203 0.62 10.23 -3.97
CA ARG A 203 1.19 9.76 -2.69
C ARG A 203 0.20 9.89 -1.52
N ARG A 204 -1.01 10.39 -1.79
CA ARG A 204 -2.05 10.63 -0.79
C ARG A 204 -3.13 9.56 -0.82
N TRP A 205 -3.52 9.18 0.38
CA TRP A 205 -4.41 8.08 0.69
C TRP A 205 -5.46 8.56 1.69
N GLN A 206 -6.71 8.19 1.41
CA GLN A 206 -7.82 8.35 2.32
C GLN A 206 -8.12 7.00 2.95
N ILE A 207 -8.07 6.95 4.29
CA ILE A 207 -8.39 5.75 5.06
C ILE A 207 -9.80 5.89 5.62
N THR A 208 -10.67 4.94 5.27
CA THR A 208 -12.06 4.93 5.77
C THR A 208 -12.28 3.72 6.67
N PRO A 209 -12.51 3.91 7.98
CA PRO A 209 -12.80 2.80 8.89
C PRO A 209 -14.19 2.22 8.63
N LEU A 210 -14.28 0.90 8.71
CA LEU A 210 -15.55 0.17 8.70
C LEU A 210 -16.10 0.08 10.13
N ARG A 211 -17.41 0.25 10.25
CA ARG A 211 -18.14 0.15 11.52
C ARG A 211 -18.70 -1.26 11.69
N GLN A 212 -18.63 -1.82 12.89
CA GLN A 212 -19.18 -3.15 13.17
C GLN A 212 -20.72 -3.18 13.08
N THR A 213 -21.38 -2.11 13.53
CA THR A 213 -22.84 -1.98 13.54
C THR A 213 -23.28 -0.62 13.01
N ASN A 214 -24.55 -0.51 12.59
CA ASN A 214 -25.14 0.78 12.28
C ASN A 214 -25.03 1.72 13.48
N ALA A 215 -24.85 3.01 13.22
CA ALA A 215 -25.19 4.01 14.22
C ALA A 215 -26.68 3.84 14.53
N ARG A 216 -27.02 3.57 15.80
CA ARG A 216 -28.41 3.69 16.25
C ARG A 216 -28.81 5.15 15.99
N THR A 217 -29.61 5.38 14.96
CA THR A 217 -30.38 6.61 14.82
C THR A 217 -31.36 6.59 16.00
N GLY A 218 -31.01 7.36 17.03
CA GLY A 218 -31.96 7.76 18.07
C GLY A 218 -32.88 8.85 17.57
#